data_AF-A0A2U2XF86-F1
#
_entry.id   AF-A0A2U2XF86-F1
#
_cell.length_a   1.000
_cell.length_b   1.000
_cell.length_c   1.000
_cell.angle_alpha   90.00
_cell.angle_beta   90.00
_cell.angle_gamma   90.00
#
_symmetry.space_group_name_H-M   'P 1'
#
loop_
_entity.id
_entity.type
_entity.pdbx_description
1 polymer ?
#
loop_
_entity_poly.entity_id
_entity_poly.type
_entity_poly.pdbx_seq_one_letter_code
_entity_poly.pdbx_strand_id
1 'polypeptide(L)'
;MNTQLKNQWIALEEQCHILLKEKIAEHNQTNDHPLSRALISSQLTFCKDGVLINKRSSSESKGGISVMFNDMATSEIKAKMLALNSQKQNHSYLYSYKFEEVNHYNPKEIVEQHLNNLLNTKKG
;
A
#
# COMPACT_ATOMS: atom_id res chain seq x y z
N MET A 1 -1.52 -19.36 10.29
CA MET A 1 -0.40 -18.63 9.66
C MET A 1 0.74 -18.47 10.66
N ASN A 2 2.00 -18.53 10.20
CA ASN A 2 3.17 -18.31 11.05
C ASN A 2 3.30 -16.83 11.48
N THR A 3 3.37 -16.57 12.78
CA THR A 3 3.55 -15.23 13.37
C THR A 3 4.77 -14.49 12.82
N GLN A 4 5.86 -15.21 12.53
CA GLN A 4 7.08 -14.63 11.97
C GLN A 4 6.84 -14.06 10.58
N LEU A 5 6.17 -14.82 9.70
CA LEU A 5 5.88 -14.37 8.33
C LEU A 5 4.95 -13.15 8.33
N LYS A 6 3.93 -13.15 9.20
CA LYS A 6 3.07 -11.98 9.42
C LYS A 6 3.89 -10.74 9.77
N ASN A 7 4.81 -10.87 10.71
CA ASN A 7 5.64 -9.75 11.17
C ASN A 7 6.60 -9.26 10.08
N GLN A 8 7.10 -10.15 9.22
CA GLN A 8 7.92 -9.76 8.06
C GLN A 8 7.14 -8.87 7.09
N TRP A 9 5.91 -9.26 6.73
CA TRP A 9 5.05 -8.46 5.87
C TRP A 9 4.71 -7.09 6.46
N ILE A 10 4.44 -7.03 7.76
CA ILE A 10 4.18 -5.76 8.46
C ILE A 10 5.43 -4.88 8.44
N ALA A 11 6.60 -5.42 8.77
CA ALA A 11 7.86 -4.67 8.78
C ALA A 11 8.21 -4.11 7.39
N LEU A 12 7.96 -4.88 6.33
CA LEU A 12 8.15 -4.43 4.96
C LEU A 12 7.21 -3.27 4.59
N GLU A 13 5.97 -3.30 5.09
CA GLU A 13 5.03 -2.20 4.89
C GLU A 13 5.39 -0.96 5.70
N GLU A 14 5.87 -1.13 6.93
CA GLU A 14 6.41 -0.03 7.74
C GLU A 14 7.58 0.65 7.03
N GLN A 15 8.48 -0.13 6.43
CA GLN A 15 9.57 0.40 5.59
C GLN A 15 9.03 1.22 4.42
N CYS A 16 7.96 0.78 3.73
CA CYS A 16 7.34 1.58 2.67
C CYS A 16 6.83 2.94 3.19
N HIS A 17 6.18 2.95 4.35
CA HIS A 17 5.65 4.17 4.96
C HIS A 17 6.76 5.16 5.34
N ILE A 18 7.87 4.65 5.87
CA ILE A 18 9.05 5.46 6.22
C ILE A 18 9.67 6.04 4.95
N LEU A 19 10.00 5.19 3.98
CA LEU A 19 10.65 5.59 2.73
C LEU A 19 9.82 6.60 1.93
N LEU A 20 8.48 6.48 1.88
CA LEU A 20 7.67 7.48 1.19
C LEU A 20 7.72 8.84 1.91
N LYS A 21 7.67 8.86 3.24
CA LYS A 21 7.77 10.12 4.00
C LYS A 21 9.10 10.81 3.74
N GLU A 22 10.19 10.05 3.71
CA GLU A 22 11.53 10.56 3.37
C GLU A 22 11.55 11.14 1.95
N LYS A 23 11.07 10.39 0.96
CA LYS A 23 11.03 10.83 -0.44
C LYS A 23 10.16 12.07 -0.67
N ILE A 24 9.02 12.18 0.02
CA ILE A 24 8.18 13.38 -0.03
C ILE A 24 8.89 14.57 0.62
N ALA A 25 9.59 14.36 1.73
CA ALA A 25 10.36 15.42 2.37
C ALA A 25 11.50 15.92 1.46
N GLU A 26 12.25 15.01 0.83
CA GLU A 26 13.29 15.32 -0.16
C GLU A 26 12.73 16.13 -1.34
N HIS A 27 11.60 15.68 -1.90
CA HIS A 27 10.92 16.38 -2.98
C HIS A 27 10.49 17.80 -2.54
N ASN A 28 9.87 17.93 -1.37
CA ASN A 28 9.37 19.21 -0.88
C ASN A 28 10.47 20.22 -0.48
N GLN A 29 11.70 19.75 -0.20
CA GLN A 29 12.84 20.63 0.04
C GLN A 29 13.35 21.29 -1.24
N THR A 30 13.10 20.68 -2.40
CA THR A 30 13.75 21.01 -3.68
C THR A 30 12.78 21.52 -4.74
N ASN A 31 11.48 21.54 -4.48
CA ASN A 31 10.44 21.88 -5.46
C ASN A 31 9.48 22.95 -4.93
N ASP A 32 9.11 23.91 -5.78
CA ASP A 32 8.20 25.02 -5.46
C ASP A 32 6.74 24.60 -5.28
N HIS A 33 6.41 23.36 -5.63
CA HIS A 33 5.07 22.78 -5.51
C HIS A 33 5.05 21.60 -4.54
N PRO A 34 5.12 21.85 -3.22
CA PRO A 34 5.21 20.79 -2.23
C PRO A 34 4.02 19.83 -2.35
N LEU A 35 4.30 18.53 -2.31
CA LEU A 35 3.31 17.50 -2.09
C LEU A 35 2.76 17.65 -0.66
N SER A 36 1.44 17.56 -0.50
CA SER A 36 0.88 17.36 0.83
C SER A 36 1.50 16.09 1.43
N ARG A 37 1.64 16.03 2.76
CA ARG A 37 2.10 14.79 3.41
C ARG A 37 1.14 13.67 3.01
N ALA A 38 1.55 12.82 2.08
CA ALA A 38 0.75 11.69 1.68
C ALA A 38 0.68 10.74 2.88
N LEU A 39 -0.50 10.63 3.46
CA LEU A 39 -0.78 9.64 4.46
C LEU A 39 -1.16 8.37 3.70
N ILE A 40 -0.22 7.44 3.57
CA ILE A 40 -0.55 6.10 3.08
C ILE A 40 -1.33 5.40 4.19
N SER A 41 -2.52 4.92 3.86
CA SER A 41 -3.18 3.88 4.63
C SER A 41 -2.98 2.56 3.91
N SER A 42 -2.44 1.57 4.60
CA SER A 42 -2.23 0.23 4.08
C SER A 42 -3.08 -0.77 4.83
N GLN A 43 -3.71 -1.68 4.09
CA GLN A 43 -4.45 -2.80 4.65
C GLN A 43 -3.83 -4.10 4.15
N LEU A 44 -3.25 -4.86 5.07
CA LEU A 44 -2.75 -6.21 4.82
C LEU A 44 -3.87 -7.19 5.15
N THR A 45 -4.37 -7.90 4.13
CA THR A 45 -5.34 -8.97 4.31
C THR A 45 -4.64 -10.30 4.09
N PHE A 46 -4.39 -11.02 5.17
CA PHE A 46 -3.82 -12.35 5.14
C PHE A 46 -4.92 -13.36 4.79
N CYS A 47 -4.77 -13.96 3.62
CA CYS A 47 -5.66 -14.93 3.02
C CYS A 47 -5.16 -16.36 3.30
N LYS A 48 -5.92 -17.39 2.90
CA LYS A 48 -5.46 -18.79 3.09
C LYS A 48 -4.20 -19.14 2.29
N ASP A 49 -3.96 -18.46 1.17
CA ASP A 49 -2.92 -18.76 0.17
C ASP A 49 -1.91 -17.62 -0.03
N GLY A 50 -2.03 -16.51 0.70
CA GLY A 50 -1.14 -15.37 0.52
C GLY A 50 -1.57 -14.11 1.27
N VAL A 51 -1.04 -12.97 0.85
CA VAL A 51 -1.39 -11.66 1.39
C VAL A 51 -1.82 -10.72 0.28
N LEU A 52 -2.88 -9.96 0.56
CA LEU A 52 -3.27 -8.80 -0.25
C LEU A 52 -2.87 -7.53 0.48
N ILE A 53 -2.24 -6.60 -0.22
CA ILE A 53 -1.88 -5.29 0.31
C ILE A 53 -2.66 -4.25 -0.47
N ASN A 54 -3.65 -3.66 0.19
CA ASN A 54 -4.43 -2.56 -0.36
C ASN A 54 -3.90 -1.23 0.18
N LYS A 55 -3.30 -0.42 -0.68
CA LYS A 55 -2.79 0.91 -0.34
C LYS A 55 -3.77 1.97 -0.82
N ARG A 56 -4.17 2.84 0.08
CA ARG A 56 -5.05 3.98 -0.18
C ARG A 56 -4.28 5.26 0.04
N SER A 57 -4.33 6.15 -0.94
CA SER A 57 -3.88 7.53 -0.79
C SER A 57 -5.12 8.39 -0.61
N SER A 58 -5.22 9.07 0.53
CA SER A 58 -6.26 10.07 0.76
C SER A 58 -5.70 11.18 1.64
N SER A 59 -6.04 12.42 1.29
CA SER A 59 -5.77 13.61 2.09
C SER A 59 -6.53 13.62 3.43
N GLU A 60 -7.58 12.80 3.55
CA GLU A 60 -8.50 12.77 4.69
C GLU A 60 -8.27 11.57 5.63
N SER A 61 -7.54 10.55 5.18
CA SER A 61 -7.30 9.35 5.99
C SER A 61 -6.12 9.52 6.95
N LYS A 62 -6.31 9.12 8.22
CA LYS A 62 -5.19 8.89 9.14
C LYS A 62 -4.34 7.76 8.55
N GLY A 63 -3.11 8.08 8.16
CA GLY A 63 -2.15 7.10 7.65
C GLY A 63 -1.87 6.01 8.69
N GLY A 64 -1.54 4.81 8.23
CA GLY A 64 -1.26 3.68 9.11
C GLY A 64 -1.44 2.33 8.45
N ILE A 65 -1.13 1.28 9.20
CA ILE A 65 -1.20 -0.11 8.74
C ILE A 65 -2.33 -0.80 9.50
N SER A 66 -3.29 -1.35 8.77
CA SER A 66 -4.34 -2.21 9.28
C SER A 66 -4.09 -3.64 8.83
N VAL A 67 -4.38 -4.60 9.70
CA VAL A 67 -4.17 -6.03 9.45
C VAL A 67 -5.50 -6.76 9.60
N MET A 68 -5.83 -7.59 8.62
CA MET A 68 -7.01 -8.44 8.62
C MET A 68 -6.65 -9.87 8.24
N PHE A 69 -7.48 -10.80 8.69
CA PHE A 69 -7.38 -12.22 8.35
C PHE A 69 -8.65 -12.65 7.64
N ASN A 70 -8.51 -13.51 6.65
CA ASN A 70 -9.63 -14.06 5.91
C ASN A 70 -9.32 -15.48 5.42
N ASP A 71 -10.29 -16.38 5.52
CA ASP A 71 -10.12 -17.78 5.12
C ASP A 71 -10.33 -18.01 3.61
N MET A 72 -10.67 -16.97 2.86
CA MET A 72 -10.76 -17.01 1.40
C MET A 72 -9.38 -16.91 0.73
N ALA A 73 -9.30 -17.30 -0.54
CA ALA A 73 -8.10 -17.09 -1.36
C ALA A 73 -7.91 -15.61 -1.68
N THR A 74 -6.66 -15.22 -1.94
CA THR A 74 -6.28 -13.90 -2.45
C THR A 74 -7.10 -13.52 -3.69
N SER A 75 -7.35 -14.45 -4.62
CA SER A 75 -8.16 -14.22 -5.81
C SER A 75 -9.62 -13.89 -5.49
N GLU A 76 -10.22 -14.58 -4.53
CA GLU A 76 -11.60 -14.38 -4.08
C GLU A 76 -11.78 -13.02 -3.41
N ILE A 77 -10.86 -12.65 -2.51
CA ILE A 77 -10.88 -11.34 -1.85
C ILE A 77 -10.59 -10.22 -2.85
N LYS A 78 -9.65 -10.42 -3.78
CA LYS A 78 -9.37 -9.47 -4.86
C LYS A 78 -10.61 -9.20 -5.71
N ALA A 79 -11.33 -10.25 -6.12
CA ALA A 79 -12.58 -10.10 -6.88
C ALA A 79 -13.62 -9.29 -6.11
N LYS A 80 -13.79 -9.54 -4.80
CA LYS A 80 -14.69 -8.78 -3.93
C LYS A 80 -14.28 -7.31 -3.79
N MET A 81 -12.98 -7.05 -3.61
CA MET A 81 -12.45 -5.68 -3.51
C MET A 81 -12.64 -4.90 -4.81
N LEU A 82 -12.40 -5.54 -5.96
CA LEU A 82 -12.61 -4.91 -7.27
C LEU A 82 -14.08 -4.55 -7.50
N ALA A 83 -15.02 -5.45 -7.17
CA ALA A 83 -16.45 -5.19 -7.29
C ALA A 83 -16.92 -4.00 -6.43
N LEU A 84 -16.34 -3.82 -5.24
CA LEU A 84 -16.63 -2.69 -4.35
C LEU A 84 -16.00 -1.38 -4.84
N ASN A 85 -14.78 -1.43 -5.38
CA ASN A 85 -14.07 -0.25 -5.88
C ASN A 85 -14.63 0.30 -7.19
N SER A 86 -15.28 -0.52 -8.02
CA SER A 86 -16.03 -0.02 -9.20
C SER A 86 -17.14 0.99 -8.85
N GLN A 87 -17.52 1.10 -7.57
CA GLN A 87 -18.55 2.04 -7.10
C GLN A 87 -17.99 3.31 -6.46
N LYS A 88 -16.68 3.38 -6.15
CA LYS A 88 -16.04 4.52 -5.49
C LYS A 88 -14.73 4.82 -6.19
N GLN A 89 -14.60 6.00 -6.81
CA GLN A 89 -13.39 6.49 -7.50
C GLN A 89 -12.22 6.76 -6.54
N ASN A 90 -11.90 5.80 -5.66
CA ASN A 90 -10.76 5.89 -4.76
C ASN A 90 -9.54 5.31 -5.46
N HIS A 91 -8.47 6.10 -5.51
CA HIS A 91 -7.15 5.64 -5.91
C HIS A 91 -6.64 4.61 -4.89
N SER A 92 -6.89 3.33 -5.18
CA SER A 92 -6.43 2.22 -4.37
C SER A 92 -5.56 1.30 -5.20
N TYR A 93 -4.40 0.95 -4.67
CA TYR A 93 -3.44 0.06 -5.31
C TYR A 93 -3.48 -1.27 -4.58
N LEU A 94 -3.84 -2.32 -5.32
CA LEU A 94 -4.00 -3.65 -4.76
C LEU A 94 -2.88 -4.56 -5.26
N TYR A 95 -2.04 -4.98 -4.33
CA TYR A 95 -0.95 -5.93 -4.57
C TYR A 95 -1.33 -7.29 -4.00
N SER A 96 -0.93 -8.35 -4.69
CA SER A 96 -1.22 -9.73 -4.30
C SER A 96 0.06 -10.53 -4.35
N TYR A 97 0.36 -11.21 -3.26
CA TYR A 97 1.55 -12.04 -3.12
C TYR A 97 1.18 -13.36 -2.47
N LYS A 98 1.81 -14.44 -2.92
CA LYS A 98 1.86 -15.67 -2.15
C LYS A 98 2.79 -15.52 -0.95
N PHE A 99 2.67 -16.41 0.01
CA PHE A 99 3.45 -16.34 1.24
C PHE A 99 4.96 -16.46 1.02
N GLU A 100 5.36 -17.33 0.10
CA GLU A 100 6.75 -17.56 -0.30
C GLU A 100 7.38 -16.36 -1.03
N GLU A 101 6.58 -15.41 -1.50
CA GLU A 101 7.03 -14.25 -2.27
C GLU A 101 7.38 -13.04 -1.39
N VAL A 102 7.52 -13.23 -0.06
CA VAL A 102 7.88 -12.14 0.87
C VAL A 102 9.17 -11.43 0.47
N ASN A 103 10.13 -12.15 -0.10
CA ASN A 103 11.39 -11.58 -0.58
C ASN A 103 11.26 -10.83 -1.93
N HIS A 104 10.15 -11.01 -2.65
CA HIS A 104 9.85 -10.27 -3.89
C HIS A 104 9.17 -8.93 -3.62
N TYR A 105 8.72 -8.70 -2.39
CA TYR A 105 8.17 -7.41 -2.01
C TYR A 105 9.30 -6.40 -1.82
N ASN A 106 9.44 -5.45 -2.75
CA ASN A 106 10.47 -4.42 -2.72
C ASN A 106 9.88 -3.06 -2.27
N PRO A 107 10.14 -2.61 -1.02
CA PRO A 107 9.61 -1.34 -0.54
C PRO A 107 9.99 -0.12 -1.39
N LYS A 108 11.19 -0.12 -1.98
CA LYS A 108 11.68 1.03 -2.77
C LYS A 108 10.89 1.19 -4.07
N GLU A 109 10.71 0.11 -4.82
CA GLU A 109 9.93 0.13 -6.06
C GLU A 109 8.48 0.52 -5.80
N ILE A 110 7.88 -0.01 -4.73
CA ILE A 110 6.50 0.33 -4.32
C ILE A 110 6.38 1.82 -3.98
N VAL A 111 7.38 2.39 -3.29
CA VAL A 111 7.43 3.82 -2.95
C VAL A 111 7.60 4.69 -4.19
N GLU A 112 8.47 4.32 -5.12
CA GLU A 112 8.68 5.05 -6.38
C GLU A 112 7.40 5.09 -7.22
N GLN A 113 6.72 3.95 -7.37
CA GLN A 113 5.42 3.90 -8.05
C GLN A 113 4.40 4.80 -7.36
N HIS A 114 4.31 4.75 -6.03
CA HIS A 114 3.38 5.57 -5.26
C HIS A 114 3.67 7.07 -5.41
N LEU A 115 4.95 7.47 -5.33
CA LEU A 115 5.37 8.85 -5.50
C LEU A 115 5.05 9.37 -6.90
N ASN A 116 5.36 8.59 -7.93
CA ASN A 116 5.03 8.94 -9.33
C ASN A 116 3.53 9.18 -9.50
N ASN A 117 2.70 8.36 -8.87
CA ASN A 117 1.25 8.54 -8.92
C ASN A 117 0.79 9.83 -8.24
N LEU A 118 1.34 10.15 -7.05
CA LEU A 118 1.06 11.40 -6.35
C LEU A 118 1.44 12.63 -7.19
N LEU A 119 2.56 12.56 -7.89
CA LEU A 119 3.03 13.62 -8.79
C LEU A 119 2.13 13.76 -10.02
N ASN A 120 1.65 12.64 -10.59
CA ASN A 120 0.80 12.64 -11.77
C ASN A 120 -0.65 13.09 -11.50
N THR A 121 -1.18 12.87 -10.29
CA THR A 121 -2.52 13.36 -9.91
C THR A 121 -2.63 14.89 -9.79
N LYS A 122 -1.51 15.63 -9.80
CA LYS A 122 -1.50 17.11 -9.80
C LYS A 122 -1.56 17.75 -11.20
N LYS A 123 -1.55 16.95 -12.28
CA LYS A 123 -1.64 17.45 -13.67
C LYS A 123 -3.06 17.48 -14.26
N GLY A 124 -4.08 17.16 -13.45
CA GLY A 124 -5.51 17.19 -13.83
C GLY A 124 -6.21 18.40 -13.27
#